data_AF-A0A4V2YH28-F1
#
_entry.id   AF-A0A4V2YH28-F1
#
_cell.length_a   1.000
_cell.length_b   1.000
_cell.length_c   1.000
_cell.angle_alpha   90.00
_cell.angle_beta   90.00
_cell.angle_gamma   90.00
#
_symmetry.space_group_name_H-M   'P 1'
#
loop_
_entity.id
_entity.type
_entity.pdbx_description
1 polymer ?
#
loop_
_entity_poly.entity_id
_entity_poly.type
_entity_poly.pdbx_seq_one_letter_code
_entity_poly.pdbx_strand_id
1 'polypeptide(L)'
;GGGFFTAICDSFGRPPVRHWTGVEALAGPDADLPAMSATKHTEAIARDVDPSGPVAEAFETLRTTAARDDVHSAALAVDPMRWDLVHFTLWSSPEPGAVPGTRYQVLHLSTPGTKHLLGR
;
A
#
# COMPACT_ATOMS: atom_id res chain seq x y z
N GLY A 1 8.30 -11.44 14.25
CA GLY A 1 8.66 -10.55 15.37
C GLY A 1 7.67 -9.41 15.50
N GLY A 2 6.43 -9.67 15.91
CA GLY A 2 5.39 -8.65 16.09
C GLY A 2 5.13 -8.20 17.54
N GLY A 3 5.55 -9.00 18.54
CA GLY A 3 5.16 -8.78 19.94
C GLY A 3 5.70 -7.52 20.60
N PHE A 4 6.79 -6.94 20.08
CA PHE A 4 7.36 -5.71 20.64
C PHE A 4 6.46 -4.49 20.40
N PHE A 5 5.81 -4.41 19.24
CA PHE A 5 4.98 -3.26 18.88
C PHE A 5 3.62 -3.31 19.61
N THR A 6 3.04 -4.49 19.74
CA THR A 6 1.82 -4.73 20.54
C THR A 6 2.01 -4.27 21.99
N ALA A 7 3.10 -4.65 22.65
CA ALA A 7 3.37 -4.29 24.04
C ALA A 7 3.51 -2.77 24.27
N ILE A 8 4.07 -2.04 23.30
CA ILE A 8 4.17 -0.57 23.35
C ILE A 8 2.79 0.08 23.19
N CYS A 9 1.99 -0.38 22.23
CA CYS A 9 0.64 0.14 22.01
C CYS A 9 -0.27 -0.08 23.22
N ASP A 10 -0.18 -1.24 23.88
CA ASP A 10 -0.96 -1.55 25.09
C ASP A 10 -0.57 -0.65 26.27
N SER A 11 0.72 -0.34 26.39
CA SER A 11 1.24 0.40 27.56
C SER A 11 1.06 1.92 27.46
N PHE A 12 1.14 2.48 26.25
CA PHE A 12 1.21 3.94 26.05
C PHE A 12 0.08 4.50 25.16
N GLY A 13 -0.81 3.63 24.67
CA GLY A 13 -1.73 3.98 23.60
C GLY A 13 -1.00 4.11 22.26
N ARG A 14 -1.72 4.57 21.24
CA ARG A 14 -1.22 4.70 19.87
C ARG A 14 -0.68 6.13 19.61
N PRO A 15 0.63 6.39 19.72
CA PRO A 15 1.17 7.74 19.57
C PRO A 15 1.01 8.25 18.13
N PRO A 16 0.61 9.52 17.91
CA PRO A 16 0.57 10.10 16.58
C PRO A 16 2.01 10.37 16.11
N VAL A 17 2.59 9.44 15.37
CA VAL A 17 3.89 9.62 14.72
C VAL A 17 3.64 10.26 13.35
N ARG A 18 4.28 11.40 13.04
CA ARG A 18 4.21 12.01 11.71
C ARG A 18 5.22 11.39 10.76
N HIS A 19 5.13 10.08 10.54
CA HIS A 19 5.92 9.40 9.51
C HIS A 19 5.05 8.40 8.76
N TRP A 20 5.29 8.23 7.47
CA TRP A 20 4.70 7.16 6.67
C TRP A 20 5.62 5.96 6.79
N THR A 21 5.15 4.86 7.39
CA THR A 21 5.87 3.59 7.27
C THR A 21 5.44 2.95 5.96
N GLY A 22 6.30 2.99 4.94
CA GLY A 22 6.16 2.11 3.80
C GLY A 22 6.23 0.68 4.30
N VAL A 23 5.15 -0.08 4.11
CA VAL A 23 5.06 -1.44 4.62
C VAL A 23 5.71 -2.38 3.60
N GLU A 24 5.32 -2.28 2.31
CA GLU A 24 5.94 -3.02 1.21
C GLU A 24 5.53 -2.42 -0.14
N ALA A 25 6.36 -2.65 -1.17
CA ALA A 25 6.05 -2.34 -2.56
C ALA A 25 6.40 -3.55 -3.43
N LEU A 26 5.50 -3.94 -4.32
CA LEU A 26 5.63 -5.10 -5.21
C LEU A 26 5.51 -4.66 -6.66
N ALA A 27 6.37 -5.21 -7.52
CA ALA A 27 6.21 -5.10 -8.97
C ALA A 27 5.05 -5.98 -9.42
N GLY A 28 4.23 -5.48 -10.34
CA GLY A 28 3.29 -6.32 -11.07
C GLY A 28 3.88 -6.87 -12.38
N PRO A 29 3.12 -7.69 -13.13
CA PRO A 29 3.51 -8.20 -14.43
C PRO A 29 3.94 -7.08 -15.40
N ASP A 30 3.21 -5.96 -15.39
CA ASP A 30 3.39 -4.86 -16.32
C ASP A 30 4.35 -3.76 -15.79
N ALA A 31 5.22 -4.07 -14.83
CA ALA A 31 6.14 -3.08 -14.26
C ALA A 31 7.14 -2.46 -15.27
N ASP A 32 7.30 -3.05 -16.46
CA ASP A 32 8.13 -2.51 -17.54
C ASP A 32 7.30 -1.70 -18.57
N LEU A 33 5.98 -1.64 -18.43
CA LEU A 33 5.09 -0.82 -19.25
C LEU A 33 4.89 0.57 -18.63
N PRO A 34 4.40 1.56 -19.38
CA PRO A 34 4.05 2.85 -18.81
C PRO A 34 2.89 2.73 -17.81
N ALA A 35 3.03 3.32 -16.62
CA ALA A 35 1.90 3.52 -15.71
C ALA A 35 0.97 4.61 -16.27
N MET A 36 -0.29 4.26 -16.54
CA MET A 36 -1.28 5.14 -17.18
C MET A 36 -2.29 5.72 -16.19
N SER A 37 -2.59 4.98 -15.11
CA SER A 37 -3.47 5.43 -14.04
C SER A 37 -3.00 4.94 -12.68
N ALA A 38 -3.54 5.52 -11.61
CA ALA A 38 -3.26 5.13 -10.24
C ALA A 38 -4.55 5.06 -9.42
N THR A 39 -4.60 4.18 -8.44
CA THR A 39 -5.71 4.14 -7.46
C THR A 39 -5.16 4.23 -6.06
N LYS A 40 -5.81 5.06 -5.23
CA LYS A 40 -5.53 5.17 -3.80
C LYS A 40 -6.77 4.80 -3.01
N HIS A 41 -6.68 3.75 -2.23
CA HIS A 41 -7.71 3.34 -1.28
C HIS A 41 -7.17 3.47 0.14
N THR A 42 -8.06 3.83 1.07
CA THR A 42 -7.72 4.07 2.47
C THR A 42 -8.74 3.37 3.34
N GLU A 43 -8.27 2.55 4.27
CA GLU A 43 -9.09 1.74 5.17
C GLU A 43 -8.69 2.04 6.61
N ALA A 44 -9.64 2.42 7.45
CA ALA A 44 -9.36 2.74 8.85
C ALA A 44 -9.16 1.46 9.67
N ILE A 45 -8.08 1.39 10.43
CA ILE A 45 -7.86 0.36 11.44
C ILE A 45 -8.62 0.77 12.71
N ALA A 46 -9.61 -0.02 13.10
CA ALA A 46 -10.38 0.21 14.31
C ALA A 46 -9.47 0.31 15.56
N ARG A 47 -9.87 1.16 16.52
CA ARG A 47 -9.04 1.49 17.69
C ARG A 47 -8.85 0.30 18.64
N ASP A 48 -9.82 -0.60 18.68
CA ASP A 48 -9.94 -1.77 19.54
C ASP A 48 -9.38 -3.06 18.92
N VAL A 49 -8.91 -3.01 17.67
CA VAL A 49 -8.33 -4.15 16.95
C VAL A 49 -6.81 -4.08 16.97
N ASP A 50 -6.12 -5.19 17.29
CA ASP A 50 -4.66 -5.26 17.12
C ASP A 50 -4.29 -5.02 15.65
N PRO A 51 -3.49 -3.98 15.33
CA PRO A 51 -3.10 -3.64 13.97
C PRO A 51 -2.39 -4.77 13.21
N SER A 52 -1.78 -5.74 13.92
CA SER A 52 -1.05 -6.84 13.30
C SER A 52 -1.91 -7.69 12.35
N GLY A 53 -3.18 -7.90 12.70
CA GLY A 53 -4.14 -8.66 11.89
C GLY A 53 -4.50 -7.94 10.59
N PRO A 54 -5.10 -6.73 10.64
CA PRO A 54 -5.43 -5.96 9.45
C PRO A 54 -4.24 -5.67 8.53
N VAL A 55 -3.04 -5.44 9.10
CA VAL A 55 -1.82 -5.29 8.29
C VAL A 55 -1.49 -6.58 7.54
N ALA A 56 -1.57 -7.75 8.18
CA ALA A 56 -1.32 -9.03 7.53
C ALA A 56 -2.34 -9.32 6.40
N GLU A 57 -3.63 -9.03 6.61
CA GLU A 57 -4.65 -9.15 5.57
C GLU A 57 -4.41 -8.19 4.41
N ALA A 58 -3.99 -6.96 4.71
CA ALA A 58 -3.63 -5.97 3.70
C ALA A 58 -2.42 -6.41 2.85
N PHE A 59 -1.46 -7.13 3.45
CA PHE A 59 -0.35 -7.75 2.71
C PHE A 59 -0.82 -8.82 1.73
N GLU A 60 -1.75 -9.70 2.11
CA GLU A 60 -2.30 -10.71 1.19
C GLU A 60 -3.07 -10.05 0.04
N THR A 61 -3.82 -8.98 0.35
CA THR A 61 -4.48 -8.14 -0.64
C THR A 61 -3.48 -7.48 -1.57
N LEU A 62 -2.36 -6.96 -1.05
CA LEU A 62 -1.27 -6.38 -1.83
C LEU A 62 -0.70 -7.41 -2.82
N ARG A 63 -0.40 -8.64 -2.38
CA ARG A 63 0.12 -9.70 -3.26
C ARG A 63 -0.87 -10.10 -4.33
N THR A 64 -2.14 -10.28 -3.96
CA THR A 64 -3.20 -10.63 -4.89
C THR A 64 -3.41 -9.53 -5.94
N THR A 65 -3.36 -8.26 -5.52
CA THR A 65 -3.45 -7.11 -6.43
C THR A 65 -2.24 -7.05 -7.34
N ALA A 66 -1.03 -7.15 -6.80
CA ALA A 66 0.21 -7.10 -7.57
C ALA A 66 0.31 -8.21 -8.62
N ALA A 67 -0.35 -9.36 -8.40
CA ALA A 67 -0.36 -10.47 -9.35
C ALA A 67 -1.30 -10.29 -10.55
N ARG A 68 -2.11 -9.22 -10.61
CA ARG A 68 -3.01 -8.96 -11.73
C ARG A 68 -2.23 -8.49 -12.96
N ASP A 69 -2.68 -8.93 -14.14
CA ASP A 69 -2.02 -8.61 -15.42
C ASP A 69 -1.95 -7.11 -15.71
N ASP A 70 -2.93 -6.31 -15.25
CA ASP A 70 -3.02 -4.87 -15.52
C ASP A 70 -2.24 -3.98 -14.53
N VAL A 71 -1.46 -4.58 -13.63
CA VAL A 71 -0.73 -3.86 -12.58
C VAL A 71 0.71 -3.62 -12.96
N HIS A 72 1.10 -2.35 -12.92
CA HIS A 72 2.49 -1.93 -13.01
C HIS A 72 3.20 -2.18 -11.67
N SER A 73 2.66 -1.64 -10.58
CA SER A 73 3.18 -1.86 -9.24
C SER A 73 2.13 -1.54 -8.18
N ALA A 74 2.24 -2.17 -7.02
CA ALA A 74 1.37 -1.90 -5.89
C ALA A 74 2.20 -1.65 -4.63
N ALA A 75 1.70 -0.81 -3.73
CA ALA A 75 2.33 -0.50 -2.46
C ALA A 75 1.29 -0.43 -1.34
N LEU A 76 1.74 -0.81 -0.15
CA LEU A 76 1.00 -0.71 1.09
C LEU A 76 1.76 0.21 2.05
N ALA A 77 1.04 1.09 2.71
CA ALA A 77 1.56 1.91 3.79
C ALA A 77 0.59 1.94 4.97
N VAL A 78 1.12 2.22 6.16
CA VAL A 78 0.32 2.58 7.33
C VAL A 78 0.52 4.08 7.58
N ASP A 79 -0.59 4.80 7.74
CA ASP A 79 -0.62 6.16 8.28
C ASP A 79 -0.87 6.09 9.79
N PRO A 80 0.16 6.14 10.65
CA PRO A 80 0.00 6.07 12.10
C PRO A 80 -0.60 7.34 12.72
N MET A 81 -0.73 8.45 11.97
CA MET A 81 -1.44 9.63 12.46
C MET A 81 -2.95 9.36 12.49
N ARG A 82 -3.48 8.70 11.46
CA ARG A 82 -4.91 8.39 11.32
C ARG A 82 -5.28 6.97 11.69
N TRP A 83 -4.28 6.09 11.78
CA TRP A 83 -4.43 4.64 11.83
C TRP A 83 -5.16 4.10 10.61
N ASP A 84 -4.73 4.54 9.43
CA ASP A 84 -5.27 4.06 8.17
C ASP A 84 -4.25 3.16 7.44
N LEU A 85 -4.75 2.11 6.80
CA LEU A 85 -4.04 1.39 5.75
C LEU A 85 -4.23 2.15 4.43
N VAL A 86 -3.15 2.35 3.69
CA VAL A 86 -3.18 3.02 2.39
C VAL A 86 -2.69 2.04 1.34
N HIS A 87 -3.61 1.65 0.45
CA HIS A 87 -3.33 0.83 -0.71
C HIS A 87 -3.15 1.75 -1.91
N PHE A 88 -2.00 1.66 -2.57
CA PHE A 88 -1.69 2.45 -3.74
C PHE A 88 -1.28 1.53 -4.89
N THR A 89 -1.99 1.59 -6.01
CA THR A 89 -1.69 0.76 -7.18
C THR A 89 -1.50 1.63 -8.41
N LEU A 90 -0.41 1.40 -9.13
CA LEU A 90 -0.17 1.92 -10.48
C LEU A 90 -0.60 0.86 -11.49
N TRP A 91 -1.34 1.30 -12.50
CA TRP A 91 -1.92 0.43 -13.53
C TRP A 91 -1.30 0.75 -14.89
N SER A 92 -1.10 -0.29 -15.71
CA SER A 92 -0.74 -0.14 -17.12
C SER A 92 -1.95 0.22 -18.00
N SER A 93 -3.17 0.13 -17.45
CA SER A 93 -4.42 0.55 -18.10
C SER A 93 -4.86 1.96 -17.65
N PRO A 94 -5.42 2.79 -18.54
CA PRO A 94 -6.04 4.07 -18.14
C PRO A 94 -7.34 3.85 -17.35
N GLU A 95 -8.00 2.71 -17.57
CA GLU A 95 -9.26 2.35 -16.93
C GLU A 95 -9.14 0.92 -16.39
N PRO A 96 -8.49 0.75 -15.22
CA PRO A 96 -8.56 -0.53 -14.51
C PRO A 96 -10.03 -0.85 -14.21
N GLY A 97 -10.34 -2.13 -14.03
CA GLY A 97 -11.68 -2.58 -13.65
C GLY A 97 -12.17 -1.95 -12.34
N ALA A 98 -13.38 -2.31 -11.91
CA ALA A 98 -13.93 -1.78 -10.66
C ALA A 98 -13.02 -2.12 -9.46
N VAL A 99 -12.32 -1.10 -8.95
CA VAL A 99 -11.40 -1.19 -7.81
C VAL A 99 -11.71 -0.09 -6.80
N PRO A 100 -11.49 -0.32 -5.50
CA PRO A 100 -11.86 0.62 -4.47
C PRO A 100 -10.99 1.88 -4.49
N GLY A 101 -11.54 2.97 -3.97
CA GLY A 101 -10.83 4.23 -3.74
C GLY A 101 -10.88 5.22 -4.92
N THR A 102 -9.95 6.17 -4.89
CA THR A 102 -9.90 7.27 -5.85
C THR A 102 -8.96 6.93 -6.99
N ARG A 103 -9.45 7.04 -8.23
CA ARG A 103 -8.64 6.90 -9.47
C ARG A 103 -8.02 8.24 -9.87
N TYR A 104 -6.76 8.19 -10.28
CA TYR A 104 -5.99 9.30 -10.81
C TYR A 104 -5.44 8.94 -12.19
N GLN A 105 -5.34 9.92 -13.07
CA GLN A 105 -4.57 9.77 -14.30
C GLN A 105 -3.09 10.01 -14.03
N VAL A 106 -2.22 9.15 -14.54
CA VAL A 106 -0.77 9.35 -14.46
C VAL A 106 -0.32 10.06 -15.72
N LEU A 107 0.07 11.33 -15.59
CA LEU A 107 0.62 12.12 -16.70
C LEU A 107 2.14 11.97 -16.82
N HIS A 108 2.83 11.77 -15.70
CA HIS A 108 4.26 11.56 -15.64
C HIS A 108 4.61 10.74 -14.40
N LEU A 109 5.42 9.69 -14.58
CA LEU A 109 6.01 8.92 -13.49
C LEU A 109 7.52 9.13 -13.50
N SER A 110 8.05 9.78 -12.47
CA SER A 110 9.50 9.82 -12.25
C SER A 110 9.94 8.47 -11.68
N THR A 111 10.99 7.88 -12.26
CA THR A 111 11.45 6.51 -11.90
C THR A 111 12.85 6.42 -11.24
N PRO A 112 13.27 7.38 -10.39
CA PRO A 112 14.55 7.25 -9.69
C PRO A 112 14.49 6.09 -8.69
N GLY A 113 15.45 5.16 -8.79
CA GLY A 113 15.56 4.04 -7.82
C GLY A 113 14.41 3.02 -7.86
N THR A 114 13.46 3.12 -8.79
CA THR A 114 12.26 2.27 -8.84
C THR A 114 12.60 0.78 -9.00
N LYS A 115 13.63 0.45 -9.78
CA LYS A 115 14.10 -0.94 -9.94
C LYS A 115 14.49 -1.56 -8.59
N HIS A 116 15.31 -0.84 -7.83
CA HIS A 116 15.71 -1.24 -6.49
C HIS A 116 14.52 -1.38 -5.54
N LEU A 117 13.58 -0.43 -5.57
CA LEU A 117 12.37 -0.46 -4.74
C LEU A 117 11.48 -1.68 -5.03
N LEU A 118 11.36 -2.07 -6.30
CA LEU A 118 10.51 -3.17 -6.75
C LEU A 118 11.23 -4.52 -6.80
N GLY A 119 12.49 -4.59 -6.34
CA GLY A 119 13.29 -5.82 -6.35
C GLY A 119 13.65 -6.33 -7.74
N ARG A 120 13.80 -5.43 -8.73
CA ARG A 120 14.19 -5.72 -10.11
C ARG A 120 15.56 -5.16 -10.49
#